data_AF-A0A7Y3BCJ9-F1
#
_entry.id   AF-A0A7Y3BCJ9-F1
#
_cell.length_a   1.000
_cell.length_b   1.000
_cell.length_c   1.000
_cell.angle_alpha   90.00
_cell.angle_beta   90.00
_cell.angle_gamma   90.00
#
_symmetry.space_group_name_H-M   'P 1'
#
loop_
_entity.id
_entity.type
_entity.pdbx_description
1 polymer ?
#
loop_
_entity_poly.entity_id
_entity_poly.type
_entity_poly.pdbx_seq_one_letter_code
_entity_poly.pdbx_strand_id
1 'polypeptide(L)'
;DVIGHSLGGRGVVLALAEIASRYPEERVGHVVLLAPDMDFEIFVRLWPRISRIAEGFTIYVSDEDRPLAVSAQLHGYQRLGQAGNDVSSLDGVEVIDVSMLPDVDASGHLYHIHDARVGDDLNLLLNQRLAANERAGLTVTGTNTWSILQN
;
A
#
# COMPACT_ATOMS: atom_id res chain seq x y z
N ASP A 1 13.93 5.58 -1.20
CA ASP A 1 12.63 4.89 -1.21
C ASP A 1 12.72 3.60 -0.44
N VAL A 2 11.59 3.10 0.07
CA VAL A 2 11.48 1.83 0.79
C VAL A 2 10.25 1.08 0.29
N ILE A 3 10.41 -0.20 -0.02
CA ILE A 3 9.32 -1.06 -0.49
C ILE A 3 9.20 -2.23 0.47
N GLY A 4 7.98 -2.51 0.95
CA GLY A 4 7.71 -3.64 1.83
C GLY A 4 6.51 -4.45 1.34
N HIS A 5 6.68 -5.76 1.20
CA HIS A 5 5.60 -6.69 0.86
C HIS A 5 5.12 -7.48 2.07
N SER A 6 3.82 -7.71 2.21
CA SER A 6 3.25 -8.61 3.22
C SER A 6 3.75 -8.29 4.63
N LEU A 7 4.34 -9.25 5.36
CA LEU A 7 4.97 -9.04 6.67
C LEU A 7 6.14 -8.04 6.64
N GLY A 8 6.86 -7.94 5.52
CA GLY A 8 7.89 -6.92 5.32
C GLY A 8 7.29 -5.51 5.34
N GLY A 9 6.08 -5.33 4.81
CA GLY A 9 5.34 -4.06 4.88
C GLY A 9 5.02 -3.65 6.33
N ARG A 10 4.62 -4.62 7.17
CA ARG A 10 4.47 -4.38 8.63
C ARG A 10 5.79 -3.94 9.26
N GLY A 11 6.88 -4.64 8.94
CA GLY A 11 8.22 -4.29 9.43
C GLY A 11 8.63 -2.86 9.07
N VAL A 12 8.39 -2.44 7.82
CA VAL A 12 8.64 -1.07 7.35
C VAL A 12 7.86 -0.05 8.18
N VAL A 13 6.55 -0.24 8.35
CA VAL A 13 5.70 0.68 9.11
C VAL A 13 6.18 0.83 10.56
N LEU A 14 6.50 -0.29 11.23
CA LEU A 14 6.98 -0.27 12.61
C LEU A 14 8.37 0.39 12.74
N ALA A 15 9.26 0.16 11.77
CA ALA A 15 10.57 0.81 11.75
C ALA A 15 10.44 2.33 11.53
N LEU A 16 9.59 2.78 10.61
CA LEU A 16 9.32 4.19 10.39
C LEU A 16 8.71 4.86 11.62
N ALA A 17 7.79 4.17 12.30
CA ALA A 17 7.21 4.64 13.54
C ALA A 17 8.27 4.85 14.65
N GLU A 18 9.26 3.96 14.72
CA GLU A 18 10.40 4.09 15.65
C GLU A 18 11.34 5.24 15.25
N ILE A 19 11.68 5.35 13.96
CA ILE A 19 12.51 6.44 13.43
C ILE A 19 11.85 7.79 13.69
N ALA A 20 10.57 7.95 13.35
CA ALA A 20 9.84 9.18 13.61
C ALA A 20 9.77 9.55 15.10
N SER A 21 9.89 8.57 16.00
CA SER A 21 9.92 8.79 17.45
C SER A 21 11.29 9.23 17.96
N ARG A 22 12.37 8.67 17.42
CA ARG A 22 13.74 8.91 17.90
C ARG A 22 14.47 10.01 17.13
N TYR A 23 14.18 10.13 15.84
CA TYR A 23 14.84 10.97 14.87
C TYR A 23 13.81 11.68 13.99
N PRO A 24 12.96 12.57 14.55
CA PRO A 24 11.87 13.21 13.81
C PRO A 24 12.31 14.13 12.67
N GLU A 25 13.59 14.51 12.62
CA GLU A 25 14.19 15.30 11.54
C GLU A 25 14.63 14.47 10.34
N GLU A 26 14.75 13.15 10.51
CA GLU A 26 15.10 12.26 9.40
C GLU A 26 13.95 12.18 8.40
N ARG A 27 14.33 11.97 7.14
CA ARG A 27 13.39 11.80 6.04
C ARG A 27 13.70 10.50 5.32
N VAL A 28 12.64 9.80 4.93
CA VAL A 28 12.69 8.70 3.99
C VAL A 28 12.02 9.16 2.70
N GLY A 29 12.49 8.62 1.58
CA GLY A 29 11.85 8.84 0.28
C GLY A 29 10.44 8.23 0.22
N HIS A 30 10.03 7.82 -0.97
CA HIS A 30 8.71 7.21 -1.17
C HIS A 30 8.64 5.86 -0.46
N VAL A 31 7.55 5.62 0.26
CA VAL A 31 7.24 4.34 0.91
C VAL A 31 6.16 3.64 0.11
N VAL A 32 6.45 2.40 -0.31
CA VAL A 32 5.49 1.57 -1.04
C VAL A 32 5.21 0.30 -0.26
N LEU A 33 3.95 0.06 0.06
CA LEU A 33 3.50 -1.17 0.72
C LEU A 33 2.71 -2.03 -0.25
N LEU A 34 3.15 -3.27 -0.45
CA LEU A 34 2.52 -4.24 -1.35
C LEU A 34 1.81 -5.29 -0.50
N ALA A 35 0.48 -5.36 -0.58
CA ALA A 35 -0.33 -6.29 0.20
C ALA A 35 0.08 -6.37 1.69
N PRO A 36 0.26 -5.23 2.39
CA PRO A 36 0.84 -5.24 3.73
C PRO A 36 -0.03 -6.06 4.69
N ASP A 37 0.58 -7.08 5.29
CA ASP A 37 -0.01 -7.82 6.39
C ASP A 37 0.18 -6.99 7.68
N MET A 38 -0.51 -5.86 7.77
CA MET A 38 -0.54 -4.94 8.92
C MET A 38 -1.98 -4.75 9.37
N ASP A 39 -2.21 -4.57 10.68
CA ASP A 39 -3.54 -4.24 11.17
C ASP A 39 -3.92 -2.82 10.74
N PHE A 40 -5.09 -2.67 10.12
CA PHE A 40 -5.54 -1.39 9.58
C PHE A 40 -5.66 -0.32 10.67
N GLU A 41 -6.28 -0.62 11.82
CA GLU A 41 -6.46 0.35 12.90
C GLU A 41 -5.12 0.74 13.53
N ILE A 42 -4.20 -0.20 13.68
CA ILE A 42 -2.86 0.12 14.18
C ILE A 42 -2.15 1.05 13.18
N PHE A 43 -2.27 0.81 11.88
CA PHE A 43 -1.69 1.71 10.87
C PHE A 43 -2.27 3.12 10.98
N VAL A 44 -3.60 3.26 11.06
CA VAL A 44 -4.27 4.55 11.24
C VAL A 44 -3.76 5.29 12.48
N ARG A 45 -3.58 4.59 13.61
CA ARG A 45 -3.04 5.19 14.85
C ARG A 45 -1.59 5.66 14.70
N LEU A 46 -0.79 4.98 13.88
CA LEU A 46 0.60 5.35 13.65
C LEU A 46 0.75 6.44 12.58
N TRP A 47 -0.20 6.56 11.65
CA TRP A 47 -0.14 7.44 10.48
C TRP A 47 0.26 8.89 10.80
N PRO A 48 -0.33 9.59 11.79
CA PRO A 48 0.01 11.00 12.07
C PRO A 48 1.47 11.23 12.46
N ARG A 49 2.19 10.18 12.88
CA ARG A 49 3.61 10.21 13.19
C ARG A 49 4.45 9.84 11.96
N ILE A 50 4.06 8.78 11.25
CA ILE A 50 4.83 8.25 10.11
C ILE A 50 4.79 9.22 8.92
N SER A 51 3.65 9.86 8.68
CA SER A 51 3.43 10.75 7.53
C SER A 51 4.37 11.96 7.48
N ARG A 52 4.94 12.35 8.63
CA ARG A 52 5.84 13.52 8.73
C ARG A 52 7.24 13.26 8.21
N ILE A 53 7.63 11.99 8.13
CA ILE A 53 9.00 11.61 7.76
C ILE A 53 9.10 10.97 6.39
N ALA A 54 7.97 10.68 5.71
CA ALA A 54 7.96 10.11 4.37
C ALA A 54 7.66 11.19 3.32
N GLU A 55 8.42 11.20 2.23
CA GLU A 55 8.16 12.10 1.09
C GLU A 55 6.88 11.74 0.33
N GLY A 56 6.47 10.47 0.36
CA GLY A 56 5.25 9.97 -0.25
C GLY A 56 4.91 8.56 0.24
N PHE A 57 3.64 8.18 0.16
CA PHE A 57 3.16 6.90 0.65
C PHE A 57 2.13 6.29 -0.31
N THR A 58 2.41 5.07 -0.79
CA THR A 58 1.50 4.33 -1.68
C THR A 58 1.27 2.93 -1.14
N ILE A 59 0.01 2.50 -1.09
CA ILE A 59 -0.39 1.18 -0.61
C ILE A 59 -1.12 0.45 -1.72
N TYR A 60 -0.66 -0.74 -2.08
CA TYR A 60 -1.37 -1.62 -3.00
C TYR A 60 -2.20 -2.63 -2.20
N VAL A 61 -3.48 -2.74 -2.53
CA VAL A 61 -4.47 -3.57 -1.84
C VAL A 61 -5.19 -4.49 -2.81
N SER A 62 -5.69 -5.63 -2.31
CA SER A 62 -6.48 -6.57 -3.09
C SER A 62 -7.56 -7.23 -2.23
N ASP A 63 -8.76 -7.41 -2.78
CA ASP A 63 -9.85 -8.21 -2.20
C ASP A 63 -9.65 -9.71 -2.37
N GLU A 64 -8.81 -10.14 -3.31
CA GLU A 64 -8.56 -11.56 -3.63
C GLU A 64 -7.39 -12.18 -2.84
N ASP A 65 -6.79 -11.42 -1.91
CA ASP A 65 -5.62 -11.85 -1.16
C ASP A 65 -5.97 -12.90 -0.07
N ARG A 66 -5.81 -14.18 -0.43
CA ARG A 66 -6.17 -15.33 0.41
C ARG A 66 -5.32 -15.40 1.69
N PRO A 67 -3.98 -15.20 1.66
CA PRO A 67 -3.17 -15.11 2.86
C PRO A 67 -3.63 -14.02 3.84
N LEU A 68 -3.98 -12.83 3.35
CA LEU A 68 -4.52 -11.77 4.21
C LEU A 68 -5.88 -12.14 4.77
N ALA A 69 -6.76 -12.80 4.00
CA ALA A 69 -8.03 -13.31 4.51
C ALA A 69 -7.85 -14.32 5.66
N VAL A 70 -6.87 -15.22 5.55
CA VAL A 70 -6.51 -16.15 6.64
C VAL A 70 -5.93 -15.40 7.83
N SER A 71 -5.05 -14.42 7.61
CA SER A 71 -4.51 -13.57 8.67
C SER A 71 -5.62 -12.82 9.41
N ALA A 72 -6.57 -12.24 8.68
CA ALA A 72 -7.74 -11.57 9.24
C ALA A 72 -8.62 -12.53 10.05
N GLN A 73 -8.87 -13.74 9.54
CA GLN A 73 -9.65 -14.75 10.26
C GLN A 73 -8.98 -15.18 11.58
N LEU A 74 -7.65 -15.29 11.59
CA LEU A 74 -6.89 -15.66 12.79
C LEU A 74 -6.82 -14.52 13.82
N HIS A 75 -6.67 -13.28 13.36
CA HIS A 75 -6.45 -12.13 14.25
C HIS A 75 -7.73 -11.35 14.58
N GLY A 76 -8.80 -11.50 13.80
CA GLY A 76 -10.11 -10.86 14.01
C GLY A 76 -10.24 -9.41 13.53
N TYR A 77 -9.24 -8.88 12.80
CA TYR A 77 -9.21 -7.48 12.36
C TYR A 77 -8.90 -7.36 10.86
N GLN A 78 -9.37 -6.29 10.22
CA GLN A 78 -9.08 -6.00 8.82
C GLN A 78 -7.59 -5.71 8.62
N ARG A 79 -7.02 -6.27 7.54
CA ARG A 79 -5.62 -6.03 7.17
C ARG A 79 -5.53 -4.83 6.25
N LEU A 80 -4.47 -4.04 6.41
CA LEU A 80 -4.18 -2.87 5.59
C LEU A 80 -4.06 -3.21 4.10
N GLY A 81 -3.58 -4.40 3.77
CA GLY A 81 -3.47 -4.87 2.37
C GLY A 81 -4.77 -5.37 1.76
N GLN A 82 -5.88 -5.42 2.50
CA GLN A 82 -7.20 -5.77 1.98
C GLN A 82 -7.91 -4.52 1.46
N ALA A 83 -8.63 -4.64 0.35
CA ALA A 83 -9.54 -3.59 -0.09
C ALA A 83 -10.79 -3.54 0.82
N GLY A 84 -11.59 -2.49 0.65
CA GLY A 84 -12.80 -2.25 1.46
C GLY A 84 -12.58 -1.59 2.83
N ASN A 85 -11.33 -1.33 3.25
CA ASN A 85 -11.05 -0.49 4.41
C ASN A 85 -11.46 0.98 4.15
N ASP A 86 -11.90 1.70 5.18
CA ASP A 86 -12.14 3.15 5.08
C ASP A 86 -10.82 3.92 5.09
N VAL A 87 -10.17 3.98 3.93
CA VAL A 87 -8.90 4.67 3.73
C VAL A 87 -9.04 6.18 3.59
N SER A 88 -10.27 6.73 3.63
CA SER A 88 -10.53 8.15 3.40
C SER A 88 -9.92 9.06 4.48
N SER A 89 -9.63 8.52 5.67
CA SER A 89 -8.95 9.24 6.75
C SER A 89 -7.42 9.29 6.62
N LEU A 90 -6.83 8.62 5.63
CA LEU A 90 -5.39 8.54 5.42
C LEU A 90 -4.90 9.64 4.48
N ASP A 91 -5.02 10.90 4.92
CA ASP A 91 -4.56 12.06 4.15
C ASP A 91 -3.09 11.91 3.74
N GLY A 92 -2.80 12.07 2.44
CA GLY A 92 -1.45 11.95 1.88
C GLY A 92 -1.01 10.52 1.55
N VAL A 93 -1.88 9.51 1.73
CA VAL A 93 -1.66 8.14 1.25
C VAL A 93 -2.40 7.93 -0.07
N GLU A 94 -1.70 7.43 -1.08
CA GLU A 94 -2.32 6.91 -2.30
C GLU A 94 -2.62 5.42 -2.16
N VAL A 95 -3.86 5.00 -2.38
CA VAL A 95 -4.26 3.59 -2.32
C VAL A 95 -4.54 3.09 -3.73
N ILE A 96 -3.80 2.08 -4.16
CA ILE A 96 -3.95 1.43 -5.47
C ILE A 96 -4.63 0.08 -5.26
N ASP A 97 -5.89 0.02 -5.65
CA ASP A 97 -6.70 -1.18 -5.63
C ASP A 97 -6.44 -2.01 -6.90
N VAL A 98 -5.89 -3.20 -6.71
CA VAL A 98 -5.58 -4.15 -7.78
C VAL A 98 -6.58 -5.29 -7.86
N SER A 99 -7.70 -5.24 -7.12
CA SER A 99 -8.72 -6.30 -7.07
C SER A 99 -9.37 -6.60 -8.43
N MET A 100 -9.31 -5.63 -9.36
CA MET A 100 -9.83 -5.79 -10.72
C MET A 100 -8.83 -6.47 -11.67
N LEU A 101 -7.60 -6.71 -11.25
CA LEU A 101 -6.65 -7.46 -12.09
C LEU A 101 -7.03 -8.93 -12.08
N PRO A 102 -6.98 -9.64 -13.23
CA PRO A 102 -7.24 -11.07 -13.27
C PRO A 102 -6.30 -11.80 -12.32
N ASP A 103 -6.77 -12.81 -11.60
CA ASP A 103 -5.98 -13.72 -10.75
C ASP A 103 -4.61 -14.04 -11.39
N VAL A 104 -3.57 -13.30 -10.97
CA VAL A 104 -2.23 -13.39 -11.58
C VAL A 104 -1.40 -14.48 -10.92
N ASP A 105 -1.82 -14.95 -9.75
CA ASP A 105 -1.28 -16.09 -9.03
C ASP A 105 -2.37 -16.81 -8.21
N ALA A 106 -2.09 -18.05 -7.79
CA ALA A 106 -3.04 -18.88 -7.05
C ALA A 106 -3.42 -18.38 -5.64
N SER A 107 -2.88 -17.26 -5.18
CA SER A 107 -3.10 -16.68 -3.85
C SER A 107 -3.63 -15.24 -3.86
N GLY A 108 -3.61 -14.56 -5.00
CA GLY A 108 -3.90 -13.12 -5.12
C GLY A 108 -2.90 -12.21 -4.39
N HIS A 109 -1.72 -12.73 -3.98
CA HIS A 109 -0.80 -12.11 -3.02
C HIS A 109 0.54 -11.64 -3.63
N LEU A 110 0.88 -12.16 -4.81
CA LEU A 110 2.11 -11.90 -5.57
C LEU A 110 1.81 -11.17 -6.89
N TYR A 111 0.70 -10.44 -6.97
CA TYR A 111 0.33 -9.63 -8.14
C TYR A 111 1.46 -8.69 -8.59
N HIS A 112 2.25 -8.18 -7.65
CA HIS A 112 3.39 -7.29 -7.92
C HIS A 112 4.57 -7.97 -8.62
N ILE A 113 4.63 -9.31 -8.63
CA ILE A 113 5.64 -10.10 -9.34
C ILE A 113 5.13 -10.52 -10.72
N HIS A 114 3.83 -10.81 -10.84
CA HIS A 114 3.28 -11.50 -11.99
C HIS A 114 2.45 -10.61 -12.93
N ASP A 115 2.05 -9.40 -12.52
CA ASP A 115 1.30 -8.47 -13.37
C ASP A 115 2.18 -7.33 -13.89
N ALA A 116 2.36 -7.26 -15.21
CA ALA A 116 3.14 -6.21 -15.85
C ALA A 116 2.60 -4.81 -15.56
N ARG A 117 1.29 -4.64 -15.38
CA ARG A 117 0.67 -3.33 -15.12
C ARG A 117 1.06 -2.79 -13.75
N VAL A 118 1.20 -3.67 -12.75
CA VAL A 118 1.70 -3.28 -11.42
C VAL A 118 3.17 -2.89 -11.51
N GLY A 119 3.97 -3.62 -12.30
CA GLY A 119 5.37 -3.26 -12.57
C GLY A 119 5.50 -1.90 -13.27
N ASP A 120 4.68 -1.63 -14.28
CA ASP A 120 4.65 -0.36 -15.01
C ASP A 120 4.22 0.80 -14.10
N ASP A 121 3.21 0.59 -13.26
CA ASP A 121 2.75 1.58 -12.27
C ASP A 121 3.84 1.90 -11.24
N LEU A 122 4.53 0.87 -10.72
CA LEU A 122 5.70 1.03 -9.85
C LEU A 122 6.84 1.78 -10.54
N ASN A 123 7.07 1.56 -11.84
CA ASN A 123 8.08 2.29 -12.61
C ASN A 123 7.73 3.78 -12.75
N LEU A 124 6.46 4.11 -13.02
CA LEU A 124 5.97 5.50 -13.06
C LEU A 124 6.13 6.17 -11.69
N LEU A 125 5.78 5.46 -10.62
CA LEU A 125 5.90 5.96 -9.25
C LEU A 125 7.36 6.20 -8.83
N LEU A 126 8.20 5.17 -8.93
CA LEU A 126 9.53 5.17 -8.30
C LEU A 126 10.59 5.84 -9.18
N ASN A 127 10.52 5.66 -10.50
CA ASN A 127 11.53 6.18 -11.42
C ASN A 127 11.13 7.52 -12.03
N GLN A 128 9.83 7.80 -12.18
CA GLN A 128 9.33 9.05 -12.76
C GLN A 128 8.71 10.00 -11.74
N ARG A 129 8.53 9.56 -10.47
CA ARG A 129 8.00 10.38 -9.37
C ARG A 129 6.61 10.96 -9.63
N LEU A 130 5.81 10.25 -10.43
CA LEU A 130 4.46 10.67 -10.77
C LEU A 130 3.50 10.34 -9.62
N ALA A 131 2.66 11.30 -9.24
CA ALA A 131 1.54 11.07 -8.34
C ALA A 131 0.46 10.20 -9.02
N ALA A 132 -0.43 9.57 -8.26
CA ALA A 132 -1.45 8.66 -8.78
C ALA A 132 -2.32 9.27 -9.89
N ASN A 133 -2.66 10.56 -9.77
CA ASN A 133 -3.44 11.28 -10.79
C ASN A 133 -2.67 11.59 -12.09
N GLU A 134 -1.35 11.39 -12.10
CA GLU A 134 -0.48 11.58 -13.27
C GLU A 134 -0.09 10.24 -13.93
N ARG A 135 -0.39 9.10 -13.29
CA ARG A 135 -0.05 7.76 -13.77
C ARG A 135 -1.13 7.25 -14.71
N ALA A 136 -0.81 7.18 -16.01
CA ALA A 136 -1.75 6.88 -17.09
C ALA A 136 -2.49 5.54 -16.99
N GLY A 137 -1.97 4.59 -16.20
CA GLY A 137 -2.60 3.28 -15.96
C GLY A 137 -3.63 3.27 -14.82
N LEU A 138 -3.93 4.41 -14.19
CA LEU A 138 -4.82 4.50 -13.04
C LEU A 138 -6.12 5.26 -13.34
N THR A 139 -7.21 4.82 -12.70
CA THR A 139 -8.49 5.55 -12.66
C THR A 139 -8.89 5.82 -11.21
N VAL A 140 -9.38 7.03 -10.94
CA VAL A 140 -9.85 7.40 -9.60
C VAL A 140 -11.12 6.64 -9.24
N THR A 141 -11.19 6.10 -8.03
CA THR A 141 -12.36 5.36 -7.50
C THR A 141 -12.81 5.85 -6.13
N GLY A 142 -11.99 6.64 -5.44
CA GLY A 142 -12.32 7.28 -4.16
C GLY A 142 -11.52 8.56 -3.93
N THR A 143 -11.58 9.10 -2.72
CA THR A 143 -10.85 10.34 -2.37
C THR A 143 -9.34 10.21 -2.55
N ASN A 144 -8.79 9.07 -2.14
CA ASN A 144 -7.37 8.73 -2.24
C ASN A 144 -7.15 7.33 -2.83
N THR A 145 -8.18 6.77 -3.46
CA THR A 145 -8.18 5.41 -4.00
C THR A 145 -8.24 5.44 -5.52
N TRP A 146 -7.44 4.58 -6.14
CA TRP A 146 -7.30 4.41 -7.57
C TRP A 146 -7.33 2.93 -7.92
N SER A 147 -7.75 2.58 -9.14
CA SER A 147 -7.67 1.22 -9.66
C SER A 147 -6.82 1.17 -10.91
N ILE A 148 -6.11 0.06 -11.12
CA ILE A 148 -5.35 -0.18 -12.34
C ILE A 148 -6.30 -0.49 -13.50
N LEU A 149 -6.10 0.16 -14.64
CA LEU A 149 -6.86 -0.06 -15.87
C LEU A 149 -6.57 -1.47 -16.43
N GLN A 150 -7.62 -2.14 -16.92
CA GLN A 150 -7.52 -3.51 -17.45
C GLN A 150 -7.06 -3.60 -18.92
N ASN A 151 -6.87 -2.45 -19.59
CA ASN A 151 -6.72 -2.33 -21.05
C ASN A 151 -5.42 -2.91 -21.60
#